data_AF-A0A2V9BFU8-F1
#
_entry.id   AF-A0A2V9BFU8-F1
#
_cell.length_a   1.000
_cell.length_b   1.000
_cell.length_c   1.000
_cell.angle_alpha   90.00
_cell.angle_beta   90.00
_cell.angle_gamma   90.00
#
_symmetry.space_group_name_H-M   'P 1'
#
loop_
_entity.id
_entity.type
_entity.pdbx_description
1 polymer ?
#
loop_
_entity_poly.entity_id
_entity_poly.type
_entity_poly.pdbx_seq_one_letter_code
_entity_poly.pdbx_strand_id
1 'polypeptide(L)'
;MQETKAMKVASGNIRDPESGFTLTEMMVSSLLFLVGLVAVAQLVPAAISLNLNNRNDSSALTDAEREMVQFLDQQLNQNGTSMTQFTDADGNICQLGDPNSPNTVVGSPVAQFGSQVVIDFGQGAVPGYSLLYRDPNDPSATQYDIRWAVVTSVLNGTTNAVSKRFIVGARRRGGNGFAQPANLDAWKLK
;
A
#
# COMPACT_ATOMS: atom_id res chain seq x y z
N MET A 1 -59.30 -70.10 34.55
CA MET A 1 -58.54 -68.98 35.12
C MET A 1 -57.85 -68.25 33.99
N GLN A 2 -58.38 -67.11 33.57
CA GLN A 2 -57.73 -66.19 32.64
C GLN A 2 -57.64 -64.85 33.36
N GLU A 3 -56.42 -64.43 33.68
CA GLU A 3 -56.12 -63.11 34.25
C GLU A 3 -56.10 -62.08 33.12
N THR A 4 -57.02 -61.13 33.16
CA THR A 4 -57.01 -59.97 32.26
C THR A 4 -56.00 -58.96 32.79
N LYS A 5 -54.83 -58.87 32.14
CA LYS A 5 -53.75 -57.95 32.48
C LYS A 5 -54.15 -56.52 32.11
N ALA A 6 -54.42 -55.68 33.10
CA ALA A 6 -54.69 -54.25 32.88
C ALA A 6 -53.39 -53.53 32.45
N MET A 7 -53.43 -52.89 31.28
CA MET A 7 -52.34 -52.07 30.75
C MET A 7 -52.34 -50.72 31.46
N LYS A 8 -51.36 -50.48 32.33
CA LYS A 8 -51.15 -49.18 32.98
C LYS A 8 -50.34 -48.29 32.02
N VAL A 9 -51.00 -47.33 31.38
CA VAL A 9 -50.34 -46.29 30.58
C VAL A 9 -49.57 -45.38 31.54
N ALA A 10 -48.24 -45.50 31.53
CA ALA A 10 -47.37 -44.57 32.23
C ALA A 10 -47.26 -43.29 31.40
N SER A 11 -48.07 -42.28 31.73
CA SER A 11 -47.85 -40.91 31.27
C SER A 11 -46.71 -40.34 32.10
N GLY A 12 -45.49 -40.45 31.57
CA GLY A 12 -44.32 -39.78 32.11
C GLY A 12 -44.36 -38.30 31.74
N ASN A 13 -44.72 -37.45 32.69
CA ASN A 13 -44.49 -36.01 32.57
C ASN A 13 -42.96 -35.78 32.67
N ILE A 14 -42.30 -35.65 31.52
CA ILE A 14 -40.93 -35.11 31.45
C ILE A 14 -41.08 -33.62 31.73
N ARG A 15 -40.92 -33.22 32.99
CA ARG A 15 -40.70 -31.83 33.36
C ARG A 15 -39.20 -31.61 33.27
N ASP A 16 -38.76 -30.96 32.20
CA ASP A 16 -37.40 -30.43 32.15
C ASP A 16 -37.26 -29.40 33.29
N PRO A 17 -36.26 -29.52 34.16
CA PRO A 17 -36.04 -28.52 35.19
C PRO A 17 -35.59 -27.22 34.52
N GLU A 18 -36.47 -26.21 34.52
CA GLU A 18 -36.11 -24.83 34.20
C GLU A 18 -35.16 -24.33 35.29
N SER A 19 -33.85 -24.48 35.05
CA SER A 19 -32.81 -23.89 35.88
C SER A 19 -32.74 -22.39 35.57
N GLY A 20 -33.40 -21.58 36.39
CA GLY A 20 -33.26 -20.12 36.33
C GLY A 20 -31.81 -19.66 36.53
N PHE A 21 -31.42 -18.57 35.87
CA PHE A 21 -30.09 -17.98 35.99
C PHE A 21 -29.80 -17.56 37.44
N THR A 22 -28.64 -17.94 37.96
CA THR A 22 -28.22 -17.51 39.30
C THR A 22 -27.71 -16.06 39.27
N LEU A 23 -27.89 -15.31 40.36
CA LEU A 23 -27.44 -13.91 40.49
C LEU A 23 -25.94 -13.76 40.18
N THR A 24 -25.13 -14.72 40.64
CA THR A 24 -23.69 -14.79 40.38
C THR A 24 -23.36 -14.96 38.91
N GLU A 25 -24.15 -15.73 38.17
CA GLU A 25 -23.95 -15.98 36.75
C GLU A 25 -24.33 -14.75 35.90
N MET A 26 -25.37 -14.02 36.32
CA MET A 26 -25.70 -12.69 35.80
C MET A 26 -24.57 -11.67 36.03
N MET A 27 -23.97 -11.66 37.22
CA MET A 27 -22.83 -10.77 37.53
C MET A 27 -21.61 -11.08 36.66
N VAL A 28 -21.23 -12.36 36.55
CA VAL A 28 -20.12 -12.78 35.69
C VAL A 28 -20.41 -12.49 34.21
N SER A 29 -21.64 -12.75 33.75
CA SER A 29 -22.07 -12.46 32.38
C SER A 29 -21.96 -10.95 32.06
N SER A 30 -22.41 -10.08 32.97
CA SER A 30 -22.30 -8.62 32.78
C SER A 30 -20.85 -8.13 32.71
N LEU A 31 -19.95 -8.73 33.51
CA LEU A 31 -18.51 -8.46 33.46
C LEU A 31 -17.91 -8.86 32.11
N LEU A 32 -18.21 -10.07 31.64
CA LEU A 32 -17.76 -10.56 30.34
C LEU A 32 -18.31 -9.69 29.20
N PHE A 33 -19.57 -9.24 29.30
CA PHE A 33 -20.20 -8.37 28.33
C PHE A 33 -19.56 -6.98 28.28
N LEU A 34 -19.24 -6.38 29.42
CA LEU A 34 -18.56 -5.08 29.49
C LEU A 34 -17.15 -5.16 28.89
N VAL A 35 -16.38 -6.21 29.22
CA VAL A 35 -15.05 -6.43 28.63
C VAL A 35 -15.16 -6.62 27.11
N GLY A 36 -16.16 -7.38 26.65
CA GLY A 36 -16.45 -7.57 25.23
C GLY A 36 -16.79 -6.26 24.51
N LEU A 37 -17.64 -5.41 25.11
CA LEU A 37 -18.01 -4.12 24.55
C LEU A 37 -16.81 -3.17 24.42
N VAL A 38 -15.96 -3.09 25.45
CA VAL A 38 -14.74 -2.26 25.41
C VAL A 38 -13.78 -2.76 24.34
N ALA A 39 -13.62 -4.08 24.21
CA ALA A 39 -12.77 -4.68 23.19
C ALA A 39 -13.26 -4.35 21.76
N VAL A 40 -14.56 -4.41 21.49
CA VAL A 40 -15.13 -4.04 20.18
C VAL A 40 -15.02 -2.53 19.93
N ALA A 41 -15.24 -1.70 20.95
CA ALA A 41 -15.19 -0.25 20.84
C ALA A 41 -13.82 0.28 20.40
N GLN A 42 -12.72 -0.37 20.81
CA GLN A 42 -11.38 -0.03 20.32
C GLN A 42 -11.03 -0.68 18.97
N LEU A 43 -11.58 -1.86 18.69
CA LEU A 43 -11.27 -2.61 17.47
C LEU A 43 -11.85 -1.95 16.22
N VAL A 44 -13.05 -1.38 16.31
CA VAL A 44 -13.71 -0.75 15.14
C VAL A 44 -12.94 0.48 14.63
N PRO A 45 -12.57 1.48 15.45
CA PRO A 45 -11.76 2.61 14.98
C PRO A 45 -10.37 2.18 14.49
N ALA A 46 -9.75 1.21 15.15
CA ALA A 46 -8.46 0.67 14.75
C ALA A 46 -8.54 0.02 13.35
N ALA A 47 -9.57 -0.79 13.11
CA ALA A 47 -9.82 -1.42 11.81
C ALA A 47 -10.09 -0.39 10.70
N ILE A 48 -10.87 0.66 10.99
CA ILE A 48 -11.12 1.76 10.04
C ILE A 48 -9.80 2.46 9.67
N SER A 49 -8.98 2.80 10.66
CA SER A 49 -7.68 3.44 10.45
C SER A 49 -6.75 2.57 9.60
N LEU A 50 -6.68 1.28 9.90
CA LEU A 50 -5.87 0.32 9.15
C LEU A 50 -6.35 0.16 7.70
N ASN A 51 -7.67 0.07 7.49
CA ASN A 51 -8.25 -0.01 6.15
C ASN A 51 -7.98 1.25 5.32
N LEU A 52 -8.09 2.43 5.92
CA LEU A 52 -7.77 3.69 5.25
C LEU A 52 -6.30 3.77 4.86
N ASN A 53 -5.39 3.31 5.72
CA ASN A 53 -3.97 3.25 5.39
C ASN A 53 -3.67 2.27 4.26
N ASN A 54 -4.26 1.07 4.31
CA ASN A 54 -4.09 0.07 3.25
C ASN A 54 -4.64 0.55 1.89
N ARG A 55 -5.81 1.20 1.91
CA ARG A 55 -6.39 1.77 0.69
C ARG A 55 -5.50 2.87 0.10
N ASN A 56 -4.96 3.75 0.94
CA ASN A 56 -4.06 4.80 0.49
C ASN A 56 -2.76 4.24 -0.08
N ASP A 57 -2.20 3.20 0.54
CA ASP A 57 -1.00 2.52 0.04
C ASP A 57 -1.24 1.84 -1.31
N SER A 58 -2.39 1.15 -1.45
CA SER A 58 -2.80 0.54 -2.72
C SER A 58 -2.95 1.58 -3.83
N SER A 59 -3.58 2.73 -3.56
CA SER A 59 -3.66 3.82 -4.55
C SER A 59 -2.30 4.39 -4.92
N ALA A 60 -1.43 4.64 -3.93
CA ALA A 60 -0.08 5.18 -4.17
C ALA A 60 0.76 4.21 -5.00
N LEU A 61 0.61 2.90 -4.78
CA LEU A 61 1.27 1.87 -5.56
C LEU A 61 0.78 1.86 -7.01
N THR A 62 -0.53 1.86 -7.24
CA THR A 62 -1.08 1.90 -8.61
C THR A 62 -0.63 3.14 -9.38
N ASP A 63 -0.57 4.29 -8.71
CA ASP A 63 -0.07 5.51 -9.34
C ASP A 63 1.44 5.40 -9.66
N ALA A 64 2.25 4.89 -8.74
CA ALA A 64 3.67 4.63 -8.98
C ALA A 64 3.91 3.64 -10.13
N GLU A 65 3.08 2.60 -10.24
CA GLU A 65 3.13 1.63 -11.32
C GLU A 65 2.78 2.26 -12.67
N ARG A 66 1.77 3.13 -12.71
CA ARG A 66 1.40 3.87 -13.93
C ARG A 66 2.56 4.74 -14.42
N GLU A 67 3.17 5.51 -13.53
CA GLU A 67 4.33 6.35 -13.86
C GLU A 67 5.53 5.50 -14.31
N MET A 68 5.78 4.39 -13.62
CA MET A 68 6.85 3.46 -13.99
C MET A 68 6.64 2.87 -15.38
N VAL A 69 5.42 2.44 -15.72
CA VAL A 69 5.10 1.95 -17.06
C VAL A 69 5.34 3.03 -18.11
N GLN A 70 4.99 4.29 -17.81
CA GLN A 70 5.26 5.38 -18.73
C GLN A 70 6.76 5.60 -18.96
N PHE A 71 7.58 5.57 -17.89
CA PHE A 71 9.05 5.64 -18.01
C PHE A 71 9.62 4.47 -18.82
N LEU A 72 9.07 3.27 -18.61
CA LEU A 72 9.46 2.07 -19.33
C LEU A 72 9.01 2.07 -20.80
N ASP A 73 8.02 2.87 -21.18
CA ASP A 73 7.62 3.03 -22.59
C ASP A 73 8.57 3.97 -23.35
N GLN A 74 9.17 4.94 -22.66
CA GLN A 74 10.08 5.93 -23.27
C GLN A 74 11.31 5.29 -23.91
N GLN A 75 11.62 5.64 -25.16
CA GLN A 75 12.80 5.11 -25.86
C GLN A 75 14.10 5.38 -25.07
N LEU A 76 15.04 4.43 -25.05
CA LEU A 76 16.32 4.67 -24.37
C LEU A 76 17.16 5.74 -25.06
N ASN A 77 17.11 5.76 -26.40
CA ASN A 77 17.84 6.70 -27.23
C ASN A 77 16.92 7.25 -28.33
N GLN A 78 17.02 8.54 -28.59
CA GLN A 78 16.36 9.24 -29.69
C GLN A 78 17.44 9.83 -30.60
N ASN A 79 17.37 9.53 -31.90
CA ASN A 79 18.34 10.01 -32.90
C ASN A 79 19.82 9.80 -32.51
N GLY A 80 20.15 8.65 -31.90
CA GLY A 80 21.52 8.31 -31.50
C GLY A 80 22.05 9.07 -30.27
N THR A 81 21.15 9.66 -29.47
CA THR A 81 21.47 10.27 -28.17
C THR A 81 20.54 9.69 -27.10
N SER A 82 21.05 9.44 -25.89
CA SER A 82 20.24 8.98 -24.75
C SER A 82 19.13 9.97 -24.42
N MET A 83 17.91 9.48 -24.22
CA MET A 83 16.82 10.32 -23.76
C MET A 83 17.04 10.70 -22.29
N THR A 84 17.08 12.00 -22.03
CA THR A 84 17.29 12.57 -20.69
C THR A 84 16.01 13.08 -20.06
N GLN A 85 14.97 13.33 -20.85
CA GLN A 85 13.67 13.79 -20.36
C GLN A 85 12.55 13.46 -21.33
N PHE A 86 11.32 13.49 -20.82
CA PHE A 86 10.11 13.49 -21.63
C PHE A 86 9.05 14.37 -20.95
N THR A 87 7.99 14.70 -21.67
CA THR A 87 6.84 15.42 -21.11
C THR A 87 5.68 14.43 -20.96
N ASP A 88 5.16 14.32 -19.75
CA ASP A 88 3.99 13.50 -19.44
C ASP A 88 2.70 14.16 -19.97
N ALA A 89 1.61 13.39 -20.06
CA ALA A 89 0.27 13.80 -20.42
C ALA A 89 -0.26 14.97 -19.58
N ASP A 90 0.15 15.09 -18.32
CA ASP A 90 -0.20 16.23 -17.45
C ASP A 90 0.69 17.46 -17.68
N GLY A 91 1.60 17.42 -18.66
CA GLY A 91 2.48 18.53 -19.04
C GLY A 91 3.73 18.68 -18.15
N ASN A 92 3.96 17.72 -17.24
CA ASN A 92 5.13 17.71 -16.37
C ASN A 92 6.38 17.26 -17.13
N ILE A 93 7.52 17.93 -16.90
CA ILE A 93 8.80 17.51 -17.47
C ILE A 93 9.43 16.47 -16.53
N CYS A 94 9.50 15.23 -16.99
CA CYS A 94 10.04 14.11 -16.25
C CYS A 94 11.45 13.78 -16.75
N GLN A 95 12.44 13.87 -15.87
CA GLN A 95 13.85 13.59 -16.17
C GLN A 95 14.13 12.08 -16.06
N LEU A 96 14.83 11.53 -17.05
CA LEU A 96 15.15 10.11 -17.22
C LEU A 96 16.64 9.82 -16.94
N GLY A 97 17.30 10.65 -16.14
CA GLY A 97 18.71 10.50 -15.79
C GLY A 97 19.66 11.14 -16.81
N ASP A 98 20.94 11.18 -16.45
CA ASP A 98 22.00 11.80 -17.24
C ASP A 98 23.00 10.76 -17.76
N PRO A 99 23.18 10.60 -19.09
CA PRO A 99 24.16 9.70 -19.67
C PRO A 99 25.62 10.13 -19.42
N ASN A 100 25.87 11.39 -19.06
CA ASN A 100 27.22 11.88 -18.75
C ASN A 100 27.69 11.49 -17.34
N SER A 101 26.78 11.01 -16.51
CA SER A 101 27.04 10.51 -15.16
C SER A 101 26.75 8.99 -15.07
N PRO A 102 27.46 8.14 -15.85
CA PRO A 102 27.07 6.75 -16.01
C PRO A 102 27.26 5.94 -14.72
N ASN A 103 26.36 4.99 -14.50
CA ASN A 103 26.33 4.10 -13.33
C ASN A 103 26.26 4.84 -11.98
N THR A 104 25.79 6.10 -12.00
CA THR A 104 25.48 6.87 -10.79
C THR A 104 23.98 7.09 -10.68
N VAL A 105 23.50 7.21 -9.45
CA VAL A 105 22.10 7.57 -9.18
C VAL A 105 21.91 9.05 -9.45
N VAL A 106 21.01 9.38 -10.38
CA VAL A 106 20.63 10.75 -10.70
C VAL A 106 19.14 10.93 -10.40
N GLY A 107 18.79 11.97 -9.64
CA GLY A 107 17.40 12.33 -9.37
C GLY A 107 17.09 12.48 -7.89
N SER A 108 15.93 11.99 -7.46
CA SER A 108 15.52 12.05 -6.06
C SER A 108 16.50 11.28 -5.17
N PRO A 109 16.78 11.76 -3.94
CA PRO A 109 17.66 11.07 -3.00
C PRO A 109 17.18 9.65 -2.74
N VAL A 110 18.12 8.71 -2.72
CA VAL A 110 17.86 7.31 -2.41
C VAL A 110 18.51 6.94 -1.09
N ALA A 111 17.86 6.06 -0.35
CA ALA A 111 18.41 5.43 0.84
C ALA A 111 18.53 3.92 0.61
N GLN A 112 19.53 3.32 1.25
CA GLN A 112 19.70 1.88 1.24
C GLN A 112 19.04 1.29 2.48
N PHE A 113 18.04 0.44 2.26
CA PHE A 113 17.40 -0.33 3.32
C PHE A 113 17.70 -1.82 3.08
N GLY A 114 18.69 -2.34 3.82
CA GLY A 114 19.21 -3.68 3.60
C GLY A 114 19.85 -3.83 2.22
N SER A 115 19.34 -4.75 1.40
CA SER A 115 19.77 -4.97 0.02
C SER A 115 18.99 -4.16 -1.02
N GLN A 116 17.95 -3.42 -0.61
CA GLN A 116 17.09 -2.65 -1.51
C GLN A 116 17.47 -1.16 -1.50
N VAL A 117 17.41 -0.55 -2.67
CA VAL A 117 17.52 0.90 -2.84
C VAL A 117 16.11 1.45 -2.96
N VAL A 118 15.76 2.42 -2.13
CA VAL A 118 14.43 3.03 -2.05
C VAL A 118 14.57 4.55 -2.07
N ILE A 119 13.47 5.25 -2.40
CA ILE A 119 13.49 6.72 -2.35
C ILE A 119 13.51 7.20 -0.89
N ASP A 120 14.42 8.12 -0.59
CA ASP A 120 14.43 8.83 0.69
C ASP A 120 13.48 10.02 0.65
N PHE A 121 12.32 9.82 1.25
CA PHE A 121 11.27 10.82 1.40
C PHE A 121 11.49 11.81 2.56
N GLY A 122 12.54 11.61 3.37
CA GLY A 122 12.99 12.55 4.39
C GLY A 122 13.76 13.74 3.83
N GLN A 123 14.27 13.63 2.60
CA GLN A 123 14.97 14.70 1.90
C GLN A 123 14.02 15.57 1.08
N GLY A 124 14.50 16.74 0.66
CA GLY A 124 13.78 17.64 -0.24
C GLY A 124 13.45 16.98 -1.59
N ALA A 125 12.31 17.35 -2.17
CA ALA A 125 11.93 16.91 -3.50
C ALA A 125 12.84 17.55 -4.56
N VAL A 126 13.28 16.78 -5.54
CA VAL A 126 14.17 17.25 -6.62
C VAL A 126 13.34 17.62 -7.84
N PRO A 127 13.46 18.86 -8.37
CA PRO A 127 12.73 19.27 -9.58
C PRO A 127 13.01 18.35 -10.76
N GLY A 128 11.97 17.97 -11.50
CA GLY A 128 12.06 17.07 -12.65
C GLY A 128 12.25 15.59 -12.29
N TYR A 129 12.36 15.26 -11.00
CA TYR A 129 12.44 13.88 -10.46
C TYR A 129 11.40 13.61 -9.37
N SER A 130 10.43 14.51 -9.26
CA SER A 130 9.32 14.45 -8.33
C SER A 130 8.09 15.07 -8.97
N LEU A 131 6.93 14.50 -8.67
CA LEU A 131 5.64 15.00 -9.11
C LEU A 131 4.64 14.87 -7.96
N LEU A 132 3.68 15.81 -7.95
CA LEU A 132 2.54 15.75 -7.05
C LEU A 132 1.34 15.31 -7.87
N TYR A 133 0.93 14.08 -7.65
CA TYR A 133 -0.29 13.57 -8.25
C TYR A 133 -1.47 13.88 -7.35
N ARG A 134 -2.57 14.32 -7.96
CA ARG A 134 -3.85 14.52 -7.31
C ARG A 134 -4.89 13.92 -8.22
N ASP A 135 -5.68 12.98 -7.71
CA ASP A 135 -6.84 12.48 -8.44
C ASP A 135 -7.83 13.65 -8.65
N PRO A 136 -8.11 14.05 -9.91
CA PRO A 136 -9.06 15.12 -10.20
C PRO A 136 -10.49 14.80 -9.73
N ASN A 137 -10.81 13.52 -9.55
CA ASN A 137 -12.13 13.03 -9.18
C ASN A 137 -12.29 12.87 -7.65
N ASP A 138 -11.25 13.09 -6.86
CA ASP A 138 -11.30 12.94 -5.41
C ASP A 138 -11.73 14.25 -4.71
N PRO A 139 -12.93 14.29 -4.08
CA PRO A 139 -13.40 15.46 -3.33
C PRO A 139 -12.58 15.72 -2.06
N SER A 140 -11.85 14.73 -1.54
CA SER A 140 -10.98 14.88 -0.37
C SER A 140 -9.62 15.51 -0.71
N ALA A 141 -9.34 15.72 -2.01
CA ALA A 141 -8.12 16.32 -2.52
C ALA A 141 -6.85 15.65 -2.00
N THR A 142 -6.86 14.33 -1.81
CA THR A 142 -5.68 13.61 -1.36
C THR A 142 -4.58 13.71 -2.42
N GLN A 143 -3.38 14.11 -1.99
CA GLN A 143 -2.22 14.27 -2.86
C GLN A 143 -1.21 13.17 -2.57
N TYR A 144 -0.57 12.69 -3.64
CA TYR A 144 0.52 11.73 -3.59
C TYR A 144 1.82 12.38 -4.06
N ASP A 145 2.87 12.19 -3.28
CA ASP A 145 4.24 12.61 -3.59
C ASP A 145 4.93 11.41 -4.24
N ILE A 146 5.11 11.48 -5.55
CA ILE A 146 5.77 10.46 -6.36
C ILE A 146 7.15 11.00 -6.73
N ARG A 147 8.17 10.19 -6.52
CA ARG A 147 9.57 10.56 -6.69
C ARG A 147 10.31 9.42 -7.36
N TRP A 148 11.30 9.76 -8.16
CA TRP A 148 12.10 8.73 -8.80
C TRP A 148 13.57 9.11 -8.91
N ALA A 149 14.39 8.08 -9.06
CA ALA A 149 15.80 8.16 -9.33
C ALA A 149 16.14 7.21 -10.47
N VAL A 150 17.13 7.58 -11.28
CA VAL A 150 17.51 6.82 -12.46
C VAL A 150 19.00 6.54 -12.45
N VAL A 151 19.37 5.30 -12.72
CA VAL A 151 20.75 4.90 -12.99
C VAL A 151 20.85 4.61 -14.48
N THR A 152 21.62 5.41 -15.21
CA THR A 152 21.85 5.20 -16.65
C THR A 152 23.17 4.48 -16.85
N SER A 153 23.16 3.37 -17.59
CA SER A 153 24.39 2.70 -18.05
C SER A 153 24.60 2.98 -19.53
N VAL A 154 25.82 3.33 -19.90
CA VAL A 154 26.21 3.69 -21.28
C VAL A 154 27.26 2.73 -21.82
N LEU A 155 27.35 2.65 -23.15
CA LEU A 155 28.46 1.95 -23.81
C LEU A 155 29.75 2.75 -23.61
N ASN A 156 30.85 2.03 -23.35
CA ASN A 156 32.13 2.63 -23.02
C ASN A 156 32.58 3.63 -24.10
N GLY A 157 32.87 4.87 -23.71
CA GLY A 157 33.26 5.94 -24.64
C GLY A 157 32.12 6.57 -25.45
N THR A 158 30.85 6.33 -25.09
CA THR A 158 29.68 6.93 -25.75
C THR A 158 28.69 7.52 -24.73
N THR A 159 27.80 8.39 -25.20
CA THR A 159 26.65 8.92 -24.42
C THR A 159 25.35 8.16 -24.69
N ASN A 160 25.43 7.03 -25.41
CA ASN A 160 24.29 6.20 -25.74
C ASN A 160 23.95 5.28 -24.57
N ALA A 161 22.73 5.38 -24.06
CA ALA A 161 22.24 4.53 -22.99
C ALA A 161 22.01 3.10 -23.51
N VAL A 162 22.59 2.13 -22.80
CA VAL A 162 22.39 0.70 -23.03
C VAL A 162 21.28 0.17 -22.13
N SER A 163 21.21 0.72 -20.91
CA SER A 163 20.14 0.41 -19.96
C SER A 163 19.87 1.60 -19.05
N LYS A 164 18.67 1.61 -18.50
CA LYS A 164 18.25 2.51 -17.42
C LYS A 164 17.55 1.71 -16.34
N ARG A 165 17.96 1.89 -15.08
CA ARG A 165 17.24 1.41 -13.90
C ARG A 165 16.43 2.58 -13.34
N PHE A 166 15.14 2.38 -13.17
CA PHE A 166 14.22 3.34 -12.56
C PHE A 166 13.87 2.86 -11.17
N ILE A 167 14.12 3.70 -10.17
CA ILE A 167 13.70 3.50 -8.79
C ILE A 167 12.60 4.51 -8.55
N VAL A 168 11.37 4.07 -8.34
CA VAL A 168 10.20 4.93 -8.17
C VAL A 168 9.64 4.70 -6.77
N GLY A 169 9.39 5.77 -6.05
CA GLY A 169 8.73 5.76 -4.77
C GLY A 169 7.44 6.57 -4.83
N ALA A 170 6.41 6.14 -4.11
CA ALA A 170 5.21 6.95 -3.87
C ALA A 170 4.77 6.91 -2.41
N ARG A 171 4.27 8.06 -1.94
CA ARG A 171 3.62 8.17 -0.62
C ARG A 171 2.48 9.18 -0.66
N ARG A 172 1.55 9.07 0.27
CA ARG A 172 0.56 10.12 0.52
C ARG A 172 1.22 11.36 1.16
N ARG A 173 0.92 12.55 0.65
CA ARG A 173 1.38 13.83 1.18
C ARG A 173 0.56 14.22 2.42
N GLY A 174 1.22 14.66 3.48
CA GLY A 174 0.57 15.09 4.73
C GLY A 174 0.20 13.96 5.69
N GLY A 175 0.57 12.71 5.40
CA GLY A 175 0.46 11.59 6.33
C GLY A 175 1.84 11.07 6.71
N ASN A 176 2.36 11.45 7.89
CA ASN A 176 3.43 10.69 8.55
C ASN A 176 2.84 9.44 9.23
N GLY A 177 2.08 8.66 8.46
CA GLY A 177 1.51 7.40 8.93
C GLY A 177 2.56 6.30 9.01
N PHE A 178 2.22 5.19 9.66
CA PHE A 178 3.03 3.97 9.72
C PHE A 178 3.17 3.25 8.36
N ALA A 179 2.49 3.71 7.31
CA ALA A 179 2.57 3.13 5.98
C ALA A 179 3.92 3.47 5.35
N GLN A 180 4.67 2.43 5.00
CA GLN A 180 5.92 2.59 4.28
C GLN A 180 5.61 3.11 2.87
N PRO A 181 6.47 3.96 2.29
CA PRO A 181 6.31 4.34 0.89
C PRO A 181 6.35 3.11 0.00
N ALA A 182 5.47 3.07 -1.00
CA ALA A 182 5.57 2.09 -2.07
C ALA A 182 6.88 2.36 -2.82
N ASN A 183 7.68 1.32 -3.06
CA ASN A 183 8.93 1.42 -3.81
C ASN A 183 8.95 0.37 -4.91
N LEU A 184 9.18 0.83 -6.13
CA LEU A 184 9.25 0.04 -7.34
C LEU A 184 10.64 0.21 -7.95
N ASP A 185 11.16 -0.86 -8.54
CA ASP A 185 12.46 -0.87 -9.20
C ASP A 185 12.35 -1.69 -10.49
N ALA A 186 12.69 -1.07 -11.61
CA ALA A 186 12.60 -1.70 -12.92
C ALA A 186 13.78 -1.34 -13.82
N TRP A 187 14.15 -2.28 -14.67
CA TRP A 187 15.19 -2.10 -15.67
C TRP A 187 14.59 -2.01 -17.06
N LYS A 188 15.00 -0.99 -17.80
CA LYS A 188 14.84 -0.93 -19.25
C LYS A 188 16.17 -1.26 -19.91
N LEU A 189 16.14 -2.22 -20.82
CA LEU A 189 17.27 -2.64 -21.65
C LEU A 189 17.03 -2.20 -23.10
N LYS A 190 18.11 -2.05 -23.85
CA LYS A 190 18.09 -1.73 -25.29
C LYS A 190 17.47 -2.85 -26.12
#